data_AF-A0A1C4ZIT8-F1
#
_entry.id   AF-A0A1C4ZIT8-F1
#
_cell.length_a   1.000
_cell.length_b   1.000
_cell.length_c   1.000
_cell.angle_alpha   90.00
_cell.angle_beta   90.00
_cell.angle_gamma   90.00
#
_symmetry.space_group_name_H-M   'P 1'
#
loop_
_entity.id
_entity.type
_entity.pdbx_description
1 polymer ?
#
loop_
_entity_poly.entity_id
_entity_poly.type
_entity_poly.pdbx_seq_one_letter_code
_entity_poly.pdbx_strand_id
1 'polypeptide(L)'
;MPDPTWTVVVPVKRLGAAKSRLRGALPGVPHEELALALAADTVRAVRACPAVGEVLVVSDDARVAAEATAAGTRVVADPAAGLNAAFRHGAAVAGPRAAVAGLAADLPALRPAELTAALRAVPAGVRGFVADAPGSGTVLLAAPAGVPLDPRFGVGSAAAHTASGALPLRGDWPTLRRDVDTAADLAAAARLGTGPRTAALLGGGVGYGAGMQGTVATYDASTRSGVLLLDDGTELPFPARAFDASGLRLLRLGQRVRIERDAAGEVVRVTLPTMA
;
A
#
# COMPACT_ATOMS: atom_id res chain seq x y z
N MET A 1 -13.07 -22.40 -26.73
CA MET A 1 -11.73 -21.78 -26.64
C MET A 1 -11.44 -21.56 -25.16
N PRO A 2 -10.20 -21.73 -24.68
CA PRO A 2 -9.87 -21.31 -23.32
C PRO A 2 -10.18 -19.81 -23.17
N ASP A 3 -10.61 -19.39 -21.98
CA ASP A 3 -10.80 -17.97 -21.65
C ASP A 3 -9.49 -17.22 -21.94
N PRO A 4 -9.53 -15.99 -22.50
CA PRO A 4 -8.33 -15.22 -22.74
C PRO A 4 -7.60 -14.94 -21.43
N THR A 5 -6.31 -15.26 -21.38
CA THR A 5 -5.41 -14.84 -20.30
C THR A 5 -5.08 -13.37 -20.45
N TRP A 6 -5.24 -12.61 -19.37
CA TRP A 6 -5.02 -11.17 -19.33
C TRP A 6 -3.58 -10.81 -18.96
N THR A 7 -3.04 -9.77 -19.58
CA THR A 7 -1.87 -9.05 -19.08
C THR A 7 -2.35 -7.85 -18.25
N VAL A 8 -1.98 -7.79 -16.98
CA VAL A 8 -2.37 -6.70 -16.09
C VAL A 8 -1.21 -5.70 -15.93
N VAL A 9 -1.47 -4.44 -16.28
CA VAL A 9 -0.55 -3.31 -16.14
C VAL A 9 -0.87 -2.59 -14.84
N VAL A 10 0.13 -2.47 -13.96
CA VAL A 10 0.03 -1.80 -12.65
C VAL A 10 1.09 -0.69 -12.57
N PRO A 11 0.73 0.57 -12.88
CA PRO A 11 1.64 1.70 -12.74
C PRO A 11 1.85 2.06 -11.27
N VAL A 12 3.10 2.15 -10.85
CA VAL A 12 3.48 2.56 -9.50
C VAL A 12 4.44 3.74 -9.59
N LYS A 13 3.95 4.92 -9.23
CA LYS A 13 4.77 6.14 -9.16
C LYS A 13 5.84 6.00 -8.08
N ARG A 14 6.89 6.82 -8.18
CA ARG A 14 7.91 6.99 -7.12
C ARG A 14 7.23 7.23 -5.76
N LEU A 15 7.65 6.45 -4.76
CA LEU A 15 6.93 6.30 -3.50
C LEU A 15 6.72 7.62 -2.76
N GLY A 16 7.73 8.51 -2.75
CA GLY A 16 7.65 9.82 -2.08
C GLY A 16 6.70 10.84 -2.72
N ALA A 17 6.34 10.64 -4.00
CA ALA A 17 5.43 11.50 -4.76
C ALA A 17 4.00 10.92 -4.85
N ALA A 18 3.81 9.65 -4.47
CA ALA A 18 2.50 9.01 -4.43
C ALA A 18 1.67 9.54 -3.25
N LYS A 19 0.34 9.59 -3.39
CA LYS A 19 -0.64 9.68 -2.29
C LYS A 19 -0.27 10.58 -1.11
N SER A 20 0.11 11.84 -1.37
CA SER A 20 0.51 12.79 -0.31
C SER A 20 -0.52 12.93 0.82
N ARG A 21 -1.79 12.65 0.53
CA ARG A 21 -2.93 12.61 1.48
C ARG A 21 -2.83 11.49 2.54
N LEU A 22 -1.97 10.48 2.35
CA LEU A 22 -1.71 9.41 3.31
C LEU A 22 -0.52 9.69 4.25
N ARG A 23 0.18 10.81 4.08
CA ARG A 23 1.28 11.17 4.99
C ARG A 23 0.75 11.32 6.41
N GLY A 24 1.29 10.51 7.33
CA GLY A 24 0.84 10.46 8.72
C GLY A 24 -0.46 9.70 8.96
N ALA A 25 -1.01 8.99 7.96
CA ALA A 25 -2.21 8.16 8.14
C ALA A 25 -1.98 7.02 9.14
N LEU A 26 -0.75 6.52 9.23
CA LEU A 26 -0.29 5.58 10.24
C LEU A 26 0.85 6.22 11.04
N PRO A 27 0.69 6.47 12.35
CA PRO A 27 1.75 7.00 13.19
C PRO A 27 2.99 6.08 13.15
N GLY A 28 4.18 6.68 13.01
CA GLY A 28 5.45 5.93 13.03
C GLY A 28 5.78 5.14 11.76
N VAL A 29 4.87 5.08 10.78
CA VAL A 29 5.10 4.40 9.50
C VAL A 29 5.47 5.44 8.45
N PRO A 30 6.67 5.35 7.82
CA PRO A 30 7.02 6.21 6.70
C PRO A 30 6.03 6.05 5.56
N HIS A 31 5.71 7.17 4.91
CA HIS A 31 4.72 7.22 3.82
C HIS A 31 5.09 6.27 2.67
N GLU A 32 6.38 6.17 2.37
CA GLU A 32 6.93 5.31 1.33
C GLU A 32 6.72 3.82 1.65
N GLU A 33 6.82 3.42 2.93
CA GLU A 33 6.56 2.04 3.35
C GLU A 33 5.09 1.67 3.17
N LEU A 34 4.18 2.58 3.54
CA LEU A 34 2.76 2.36 3.31
C LEU A 34 2.46 2.27 1.81
N ALA A 35 2.97 3.22 1.01
CA ALA A 35 2.76 3.20 -0.43
C ALA A 35 3.28 1.91 -1.09
N LEU A 36 4.44 1.41 -0.66
CA LEU A 36 5.01 0.16 -1.14
C LEU A 36 4.18 -1.06 -0.70
N ALA A 37 3.71 -1.10 0.55
CA ALA A 37 2.87 -2.17 1.06
C ALA A 37 1.54 -2.28 0.29
N LEU A 38 0.88 -1.14 0.02
CA LEU A 38 -0.35 -1.09 -0.77
C LEU A 38 -0.13 -1.68 -2.18
N ALA A 39 0.97 -1.28 -2.85
CA ALA A 39 1.32 -1.79 -4.16
C ALA A 39 1.68 -3.27 -4.14
N ALA A 40 2.49 -3.71 -3.19
CA ALA A 40 2.90 -5.10 -3.04
C ALA A 40 1.70 -6.03 -2.82
N ASP A 41 0.75 -5.64 -1.97
CA ASP A 41 -0.47 -6.43 -1.73
C ASP A 41 -1.39 -6.47 -2.95
N THR A 42 -1.51 -5.35 -3.67
CA THR A 42 -2.25 -5.30 -4.94
C THR A 42 -1.64 -6.26 -5.96
N VAL A 43 -0.33 -6.16 -6.22
CA VAL A 43 0.39 -7.01 -7.18
C VAL A 43 0.32 -8.48 -6.77
N ARG A 44 0.42 -8.79 -5.46
CA ARG A 44 0.24 -10.16 -4.94
C ARG A 44 -1.13 -10.72 -5.29
N ALA A 45 -2.20 -9.94 -5.11
CA ALA A 45 -3.55 -10.37 -5.45
C ALA A 45 -3.74 -10.56 -6.97
N VAL A 46 -3.15 -9.69 -7.78
CA VAL A 46 -3.16 -9.82 -9.25
C VAL A 46 -2.47 -11.10 -9.70
N ARG A 47 -1.29 -11.43 -9.16
CA ARG A 47 -0.59 -12.69 -9.49
C ARG A 47 -1.36 -13.95 -9.09
N ALA A 48 -2.12 -13.88 -8.01
CA ALA A 48 -2.95 -15.00 -7.55
C ALA A 48 -4.27 -15.13 -8.34
N CYS A 49 -4.53 -14.24 -9.31
CA CYS A 49 -5.73 -14.25 -10.13
C CYS A 49 -5.59 -15.26 -11.29
N PRO A 50 -6.41 -16.31 -11.37
CA PRO A 50 -6.30 -17.33 -12.42
C PRO A 50 -6.58 -16.82 -13.84
N ALA A 51 -7.24 -15.67 -13.99
CA ALA A 51 -7.46 -15.05 -15.30
C ALA A 51 -6.24 -14.27 -15.81
N VAL A 52 -5.20 -14.09 -14.99
CA VAL A 52 -4.02 -13.27 -15.31
C VAL A 52 -2.86 -14.17 -15.72
N GLY A 53 -2.36 -13.98 -16.94
CA GLY A 53 -1.19 -14.69 -17.46
C GLY A 53 0.13 -13.93 -17.23
N GLU A 54 0.09 -12.60 -17.18
CA GLU A 54 1.27 -11.75 -16.98
C GLU A 54 0.92 -10.50 -16.16
N VAL A 55 1.87 -10.05 -15.34
CA VAL A 55 1.79 -8.79 -14.60
C VAL A 55 2.96 -7.89 -15.01
N LEU A 56 2.63 -6.70 -15.50
CA LEU A 56 3.57 -5.65 -15.86
C LEU A 56 3.50 -4.53 -14.83
N VAL A 57 4.53 -4.38 -14.02
CA VAL A 57 4.67 -3.24 -13.09
C VAL A 57 5.42 -2.13 -13.81
N VAL A 58 4.78 -0.99 -14.02
CA VAL A 58 5.40 0.17 -14.68
C VAL A 58 5.91 1.13 -13.61
N SER A 59 7.23 1.25 -13.44
CA SER A 59 7.84 2.07 -12.39
C SER A 59 9.31 2.37 -12.65
N ASP A 60 9.76 3.55 -12.22
CA ASP A 60 11.18 3.94 -12.11
C ASP A 60 11.69 3.96 -10.65
N ASP A 61 10.90 3.44 -9.71
CA ASP A 61 11.29 3.35 -8.30
C ASP A 61 12.06 2.06 -8.04
N ALA A 62 13.32 2.16 -7.61
CA ALA A 62 14.19 1.01 -7.42
C ALA A 62 13.64 0.01 -6.38
N ARG A 63 12.94 0.49 -5.34
CA ARG A 63 12.35 -0.38 -4.32
C ARG A 63 11.15 -1.14 -4.87
N VAL A 64 10.30 -0.46 -5.64
CA VAL A 64 9.18 -1.09 -6.34
C VAL A 64 9.68 -2.13 -7.34
N ALA A 65 10.70 -1.79 -8.13
CA ALA A 65 11.29 -2.71 -9.10
C ALA A 65 11.87 -3.97 -8.44
N ALA A 66 12.57 -3.82 -7.31
CA ALA A 66 13.11 -4.92 -6.54
C ALA A 66 12.01 -5.84 -5.99
N GLU A 67 10.99 -5.30 -5.34
CA GLU A 67 9.87 -6.08 -4.80
C GLU A 67 9.07 -6.79 -5.92
N ALA A 68 8.78 -6.09 -7.01
CA ALA A 68 8.09 -6.65 -8.17
C ALA A 68 8.87 -7.83 -8.78
N THR A 69 10.18 -7.65 -8.98
CA THR A 69 11.06 -8.69 -9.52
C THR A 69 11.16 -9.89 -8.57
N ALA A 70 11.36 -9.66 -7.27
CA ALA A 70 11.39 -10.71 -6.26
C ALA A 70 10.08 -11.50 -6.20
N ALA A 71 8.98 -10.85 -6.55
CA ALA A 71 7.66 -11.45 -6.60
C ALA A 71 7.32 -12.10 -7.96
N GLY A 72 8.28 -12.15 -8.90
CA GLY A 72 8.13 -12.80 -10.20
C GLY A 72 7.32 -12.01 -11.23
N THR A 73 7.15 -10.69 -11.06
CA THR A 73 6.49 -9.85 -12.07
C THR A 73 7.51 -9.13 -12.94
N ARG A 74 7.11 -8.82 -14.17
CA ARG A 74 7.96 -8.07 -15.09
C ARG A 74 7.88 -6.58 -14.79
N VAL A 75 9.03 -5.94 -14.64
CA VAL A 75 9.14 -4.50 -14.43
C VAL A 75 9.42 -3.81 -15.77
N VAL A 76 8.75 -2.70 -16.01
CA VAL A 76 8.89 -1.84 -17.18
C VAL A 76 9.19 -0.43 -16.69
N ALA A 77 10.16 0.24 -17.31
CA ALA A 77 10.51 1.62 -16.97
C ALA A 77 9.30 2.56 -17.18
N ASP A 78 9.12 3.53 -16.28
CA ASP A 78 8.07 4.52 -16.42
C ASP A 78 8.48 5.55 -17.48
N PRO A 79 7.65 5.84 -18.50
CA PRO A 79 7.95 6.89 -19.48
C PRO A 79 7.99 8.32 -18.88
N ALA A 80 7.68 8.49 -17.59
CA ALA A 80 7.67 9.74 -16.85
C ALA A 80 6.73 10.82 -17.45
N ALA A 81 5.74 10.40 -18.24
CA ALA A 81 4.78 11.26 -18.94
C ALA A 81 3.36 11.22 -18.34
N GLY A 82 3.26 10.82 -17.05
CA GLY A 82 2.01 10.76 -16.30
C GLY A 82 1.30 9.40 -16.36
N LEU A 83 0.24 9.26 -15.54
CA LEU A 83 -0.42 7.98 -15.28
C LEU A 83 -0.96 7.28 -16.55
N ASN A 84 -1.66 8.03 -17.40
CA ASN A 84 -2.20 7.48 -18.65
C ASN A 84 -1.10 7.09 -19.65
N ALA A 85 0.06 7.76 -19.61
CA ALA A 85 1.21 7.37 -20.43
C ALA A 85 1.84 6.08 -19.93
N ALA A 86 1.95 5.88 -18.62
CA ALA A 86 2.42 4.62 -18.03
C ALA A 86 1.50 3.44 -18.40
N PHE A 87 0.17 3.61 -18.32
CA PHE A 87 -0.77 2.59 -18.79
C PHE A 87 -0.63 2.29 -20.29
N ARG A 88 -0.52 3.33 -21.15
CA ARG A 88 -0.30 3.15 -22.58
C ARG A 88 1.01 2.42 -22.88
N HIS A 89 2.08 2.75 -22.15
CA HIS A 89 3.37 2.12 -22.31
C HIS A 89 3.33 0.64 -21.92
N GLY A 90 2.76 0.31 -20.76
CA GLY A 90 2.59 -1.09 -20.35
C GLY A 90 1.71 -1.89 -21.32
N ALA A 91 0.62 -1.31 -21.83
CA ALA A 91 -0.21 -1.95 -22.84
C ALA A 91 0.53 -2.19 -24.16
N ALA A 92 1.39 -1.27 -24.57
CA ALA A 92 2.23 -1.45 -25.75
C ALA A 92 3.27 -2.57 -25.56
N VAL A 93 3.83 -2.70 -24.36
CA VAL A 93 4.76 -3.80 -24.00
C VAL A 93 4.07 -5.17 -24.00
N ALA A 94 2.82 -5.25 -23.53
CA ALA A 94 2.01 -6.48 -23.60
C ALA A 94 1.73 -6.91 -25.06
N GLY A 95 1.66 -5.95 -25.98
CA GLY A 95 1.52 -6.16 -27.41
C GLY A 95 0.08 -6.04 -27.92
N PRO A 96 -0.09 -5.79 -29.24
CA PRO A 96 -1.37 -5.36 -29.83
C PRO A 96 -2.47 -6.42 -29.86
N ARG A 97 -2.11 -7.69 -29.61
CA ARG A 97 -3.04 -8.83 -29.60
C ARG A 97 -3.33 -9.34 -28.19
N ALA A 98 -2.73 -8.76 -27.15
CA ALA A 98 -2.99 -9.14 -25.77
C ALA A 98 -4.34 -8.57 -25.31
N ALA A 99 -5.06 -9.33 -24.48
CA ALA A 99 -6.11 -8.76 -23.65
C ALA A 99 -5.41 -8.06 -22.47
N VAL A 100 -5.63 -6.75 -22.31
CA VAL A 100 -4.88 -5.92 -21.36
C VAL A 100 -5.83 -5.28 -20.37
N ALA A 101 -5.45 -5.29 -19.09
CA ALA A 101 -6.14 -4.54 -18.07
C ALA A 101 -5.20 -3.58 -17.35
N GLY A 102 -5.55 -2.30 -17.27
CA GLY A 102 -4.92 -1.33 -16.39
C GLY A 102 -5.59 -1.34 -15.03
N LEU A 103 -4.81 -1.58 -13.97
CA LEU A 103 -5.28 -1.62 -12.58
C LEU A 103 -4.56 -0.57 -11.73
N ALA A 104 -5.30 0.09 -10.86
CA ALA A 104 -4.74 0.96 -9.82
C ALA A 104 -3.85 0.14 -8.85
N ALA A 105 -2.80 0.75 -8.31
CA ALA A 105 -1.77 0.07 -7.53
C ALA A 105 -2.02 0.09 -6.01
N ASP A 106 -3.24 0.37 -5.58
CA ASP A 106 -3.53 0.77 -4.21
C ASP A 106 -4.80 0.14 -3.65
N LEU A 107 -4.99 -1.12 -4.03
CA LEU A 107 -6.10 -1.98 -3.66
C LEU A 107 -5.59 -3.05 -2.68
N PRO A 108 -5.18 -2.68 -1.45
CA PRO A 108 -4.53 -3.62 -0.55
C PRO A 108 -5.46 -4.75 -0.09
N ALA A 109 -6.78 -4.58 -0.20
CA ALA A 109 -7.76 -5.60 0.15
C ALA A 109 -8.14 -6.51 -1.04
N LEU A 110 -7.61 -6.26 -2.24
CA LEU A 110 -8.03 -6.92 -3.48
C LEU A 110 -8.05 -8.44 -3.35
N ARG A 111 -9.20 -9.04 -3.65
CA ARG A 111 -9.37 -10.49 -3.72
C ARG A 111 -9.18 -10.97 -5.16
N PRO A 112 -8.37 -12.02 -5.40
CA PRO A 112 -8.16 -12.57 -6.74
C PRO A 112 -9.47 -13.03 -7.42
N ALA A 113 -10.43 -13.53 -6.64
CA ALA A 113 -11.74 -13.96 -7.14
C ALA A 113 -12.57 -12.80 -7.69
N GLU A 114 -12.54 -11.63 -7.05
CA GLU A 114 -13.23 -10.44 -7.53
C GLU A 114 -12.60 -9.90 -8.81
N LEU A 115 -11.26 -9.89 -8.90
CA LEU A 115 -10.57 -9.54 -10.14
C LEU A 115 -10.91 -10.53 -11.27
N THR A 116 -10.95 -11.84 -10.98
CA THR A 116 -11.35 -12.87 -11.95
C THR A 116 -12.76 -12.61 -12.48
N ALA A 117 -13.71 -12.36 -11.59
CA ALA A 117 -15.09 -12.07 -11.95
C ALA A 117 -15.21 -10.79 -12.80
N ALA A 118 -14.48 -9.74 -12.44
CA ALA A 118 -14.46 -8.49 -13.20
C ALA A 118 -13.88 -8.66 -14.60
N LEU A 119 -12.75 -9.35 -14.74
CA LEU A 119 -12.14 -9.61 -16.06
C LEU A 119 -13.01 -10.48 -16.95
N ARG A 120 -13.70 -11.48 -16.39
CA ARG A 120 -14.67 -12.33 -17.13
C ARG A 120 -15.94 -11.59 -17.53
N ALA A 121 -16.31 -10.53 -16.81
CA ALA A 121 -17.47 -9.72 -17.13
C ALA A 121 -17.23 -8.77 -18.32
N VAL A 122 -15.98 -8.65 -18.82
CA VAL A 122 -15.66 -7.80 -19.97
C VAL A 122 -16.27 -8.41 -21.24
N PRO A 123 -17.16 -7.70 -21.95
CA PRO A 123 -17.73 -8.20 -23.18
C PRO A 123 -16.69 -8.25 -24.31
N ALA A 124 -16.88 -9.18 -25.25
CA ALA A 124 -16.03 -9.26 -26.43
C ALA A 124 -16.10 -7.96 -27.25
N GLY A 125 -14.94 -7.49 -27.73
CA GLY A 125 -14.84 -6.33 -28.64
C GLY A 125 -15.08 -4.96 -28.01
N VAL A 126 -15.42 -4.87 -26.71
CA VAL A 126 -15.68 -3.59 -26.03
C VAL A 126 -14.91 -3.52 -24.71
N ARG A 127 -14.36 -2.35 -24.39
CA ARG A 127 -13.69 -2.14 -23.09
C ARG A 127 -14.69 -2.21 -21.95
N GLY A 128 -14.28 -2.76 -20.82
CA GLY A 128 -15.00 -2.69 -19.55
C GLY A 128 -14.22 -1.90 -18.51
N PHE A 129 -14.90 -1.23 -17.59
CA PHE A 129 -14.23 -0.59 -16.44
C PHE A 129 -14.98 -0.83 -15.14
N VAL A 130 -14.26 -0.81 -14.02
CA VAL A 130 -14.81 -0.84 -12.66
C VAL A 130 -14.52 0.50 -12.01
N ALA A 131 -15.58 1.16 -11.54
CA ALA A 131 -15.47 2.40 -10.80
C ALA A 131 -14.96 2.17 -9.37
N ASP A 132 -14.25 3.14 -8.81
CA ASP A 132 -13.90 3.19 -7.39
C ASP A 132 -15.16 3.14 -6.49
N ALA A 133 -14.97 3.02 -5.17
CA ALA A 133 -16.09 2.92 -4.24
C ALA A 133 -16.99 4.17 -4.23
N PRO A 134 -16.47 5.42 -4.28
CA PRO A 134 -17.28 6.63 -4.47
C PRO A 134 -18.01 6.69 -5.82
N GLY A 135 -17.52 6.00 -6.85
CA GLY A 135 -18.11 5.92 -8.18
C GLY A 135 -17.61 6.98 -9.18
N SER A 136 -16.65 7.82 -8.80
CA SER A 136 -16.15 8.92 -9.64
C SER A 136 -14.83 8.59 -10.37
N GLY A 137 -14.00 7.75 -9.73
CA GLY A 137 -12.74 7.24 -10.25
C GLY A 137 -12.90 5.88 -10.92
N THR A 138 -11.81 5.38 -11.49
CA THR A 138 -11.71 4.04 -12.08
C THR A 138 -10.54 3.31 -11.44
N VAL A 139 -10.80 2.09 -10.94
CA VAL A 139 -9.78 1.21 -10.35
C VAL A 139 -9.27 0.16 -11.34
N LEU A 140 -10.11 -0.22 -12.32
CA LEU A 140 -9.80 -1.19 -13.36
C LEU A 140 -10.36 -0.70 -14.70
N LEU A 141 -9.55 -0.75 -15.75
CA LEU A 141 -9.96 -0.61 -17.14
C LEU A 141 -9.42 -1.80 -17.92
N ALA A 142 -10.28 -2.56 -18.59
CA ALA A 142 -9.94 -3.79 -19.28
C ALA A 142 -10.34 -3.70 -20.75
N ALA A 143 -9.42 -4.05 -21.65
CA ALA A 143 -9.62 -4.08 -23.08
C ALA A 143 -9.35 -5.49 -23.62
N PRO A 144 -10.34 -6.15 -24.25
CA PRO A 144 -10.14 -7.46 -24.85
C PRO A 144 -9.13 -7.38 -26.01
N ALA A 145 -8.60 -8.53 -26.42
CA ALA A 145 -7.60 -8.61 -27.49
C ALA A 145 -8.05 -7.87 -28.77
N GLY A 146 -7.13 -7.08 -29.34
CA GLY A 146 -7.39 -6.27 -30.53
C GLY A 146 -8.12 -4.94 -30.27
N VAL A 147 -8.51 -4.66 -29.03
CA VAL A 147 -9.09 -3.37 -28.62
C VAL A 147 -8.03 -2.52 -27.89
N PRO A 148 -7.74 -1.28 -28.33
CA PRO A 148 -6.82 -0.40 -27.61
C PRO A 148 -7.34 -0.05 -26.21
N LEU A 149 -6.43 -0.01 -25.22
CA LEU A 149 -6.78 0.28 -23.82
C LEU A 149 -7.41 1.67 -23.62
N ASP A 150 -6.96 2.70 -24.35
CA ASP A 150 -7.42 4.11 -24.27
C ASP A 150 -7.65 4.63 -22.82
N PRO A 151 -6.60 4.63 -21.96
CA PRO A 151 -6.74 4.98 -20.56
C PRO A 151 -6.99 6.48 -20.35
N ARG A 152 -7.99 6.78 -19.52
CA ARG A 152 -8.40 8.14 -19.10
C ARG A 152 -8.53 8.25 -17.59
N PHE A 153 -7.60 7.64 -16.86
CA PHE A 153 -7.49 7.71 -15.41
C PHE A 153 -7.21 9.14 -14.92
N GLY A 154 -7.70 9.43 -13.70
CA GLY A 154 -7.67 10.76 -13.10
C GLY A 154 -9.02 11.12 -12.46
N VAL A 155 -9.17 12.39 -12.10
CA VAL A 155 -10.41 12.94 -11.55
C VAL A 155 -11.55 12.77 -12.57
N GLY A 156 -12.68 12.20 -12.14
CA GLY A 156 -13.83 11.95 -13.03
C GLY A 156 -13.61 10.88 -14.09
N SER A 157 -12.62 10.00 -13.89
CA SER A 157 -12.26 8.97 -14.88
C SER A 157 -13.38 7.99 -15.21
N ALA A 158 -14.32 7.71 -14.30
CA ALA A 158 -15.48 6.87 -14.62
C ALA A 158 -16.34 7.47 -15.74
N ALA A 159 -16.61 8.79 -15.67
CA ALA A 159 -17.34 9.50 -16.72
C ALA A 159 -16.51 9.57 -18.01
N ALA A 160 -15.19 9.82 -17.91
CA ALA A 160 -14.31 9.89 -19.06
C ALA A 160 -14.21 8.54 -19.81
N HIS A 161 -14.18 7.42 -19.10
CA HIS A 161 -14.20 6.08 -19.68
C HIS A 161 -15.57 5.76 -20.30
N THR A 162 -16.67 6.15 -19.66
CA THR A 162 -18.01 6.02 -20.26
C THR A 162 -18.09 6.78 -21.58
N ALA A 163 -17.64 8.04 -21.60
CA ALA A 163 -17.59 8.87 -22.80
C ALA A 163 -16.62 8.34 -23.87
N SER A 164 -15.65 7.48 -23.49
CA SER A 164 -14.75 6.80 -24.43
C SER A 164 -15.40 5.59 -25.13
N GLY A 165 -16.59 5.17 -24.68
CA GLY A 165 -17.25 3.94 -25.14
C GLY A 165 -16.92 2.70 -24.31
N ALA A 166 -16.26 2.83 -23.15
CA ALA A 166 -16.08 1.72 -22.23
C ALA A 166 -17.35 1.50 -21.39
N LEU A 167 -17.68 0.23 -21.13
CA LEU A 167 -18.88 -0.15 -20.39
C LEU A 167 -18.59 -0.30 -18.89
N PRO A 168 -19.44 0.25 -18.00
CA PRO A 168 -19.31 0.04 -16.57
C PRO A 168 -19.66 -1.41 -16.21
N LEU A 169 -18.73 -2.11 -15.57
CA LEU A 169 -18.92 -3.45 -15.05
C LEU A 169 -19.48 -3.36 -13.62
N ARG A 170 -20.62 -4.00 -13.37
CA ARG A 170 -21.44 -3.81 -12.15
C ARG A 170 -21.55 -5.06 -11.28
N GLY A 171 -20.43 -5.71 -10.96
CA GLY A 171 -20.42 -6.80 -9.98
C GLY A 171 -20.25 -6.31 -8.55
N ASP A 172 -20.63 -7.16 -7.60
CA ASP A 172 -20.36 -6.95 -6.18
C ASP A 172 -18.89 -7.28 -5.87
N TRP A 173 -18.02 -6.30 -6.08
CA TRP A 173 -16.57 -6.42 -5.93
C TRP A 173 -16.01 -5.37 -4.95
N PRO A 174 -16.42 -5.39 -3.67
CA PRO A 174 -16.09 -4.35 -2.71
C PRO A 174 -14.58 -4.22 -2.47
N THR A 175 -13.80 -5.30 -2.61
CA THR A 175 -12.35 -5.25 -2.43
C THR A 175 -11.60 -4.75 -3.67
N LEU A 176 -12.16 -4.99 -4.86
CA LEU A 176 -11.64 -4.39 -6.10
C LEU A 176 -11.93 -2.90 -6.17
N ARG A 177 -13.08 -2.46 -5.66
CA ARG A 177 -13.51 -1.05 -5.70
C ARG A 177 -12.86 -0.16 -4.65
N ARG A 178 -12.13 -0.70 -3.68
CA ARG A 178 -11.57 0.06 -2.55
C ARG A 178 -10.09 0.37 -2.75
N ASP A 179 -9.83 1.43 -3.51
CA ASP A 179 -8.55 2.13 -3.51
C ASP A 179 -8.35 2.92 -2.21
N VAL A 180 -7.08 3.22 -1.93
CA VAL A 180 -6.66 3.89 -0.69
C VAL A 180 -5.93 5.17 -1.02
N ASP A 181 -6.66 6.28 -0.94
CA ASP A 181 -6.14 7.64 -1.09
C ASP A 181 -6.07 8.41 0.23
N THR A 182 -6.90 8.05 1.21
CA THR A 182 -7.00 8.72 2.51
C THR A 182 -6.93 7.73 3.68
N ALA A 183 -6.73 8.25 4.89
CA ALA A 183 -6.77 7.44 6.11
C ALA A 183 -8.14 6.75 6.32
N ALA A 184 -9.23 7.40 5.90
CA ALA A 184 -10.57 6.82 5.94
C ALA A 184 -10.70 5.64 4.98
N ASP A 185 -10.11 5.74 3.79
CA ASP A 185 -10.08 4.64 2.83
C ASP A 185 -9.24 3.48 3.32
N LEU A 186 -8.09 3.76 3.95
CA LEU A 186 -7.24 2.74 4.56
C LEU A 186 -8.00 1.98 5.66
N ALA A 187 -8.72 2.69 6.53
CA ALA A 187 -9.55 2.07 7.56
C ALA A 187 -10.71 1.24 6.95
N ALA A 188 -11.29 1.69 5.84
CA ALA A 188 -12.30 0.94 5.11
C ALA A 188 -11.71 -0.34 4.46
N ALA A 189 -10.54 -0.25 3.84
CA ALA A 189 -9.83 -1.40 3.29
C ALA A 189 -9.44 -2.41 4.38
N ALA A 190 -9.01 -1.93 5.55
CA ALA A 190 -8.71 -2.79 6.70
C ALA A 190 -9.92 -3.63 7.13
N ARG A 191 -11.13 -3.05 7.16
CA ARG A 191 -12.37 -3.79 7.47
C ARG A 191 -12.72 -4.86 6.43
N LEU A 192 -12.28 -4.71 5.18
CA LEU A 192 -12.46 -5.72 4.12
C LEU A 192 -11.44 -6.87 4.20
N GLY A 193 -10.36 -6.67 4.96
CA GLY A 193 -9.20 -7.56 5.07
C GLY A 193 -8.13 -7.19 4.06
N THR A 194 -7.07 -6.52 4.51
CA THR A 194 -5.92 -6.17 3.67
C THR A 194 -4.95 -7.35 3.51
N GLY A 195 -4.10 -7.27 2.50
CA GLY A 195 -2.99 -8.18 2.30
C GLY A 195 -1.93 -8.10 3.40
N PRO A 196 -1.02 -9.08 3.46
CA PRO A 196 -0.12 -9.27 4.59
C PRO A 196 0.83 -8.10 4.84
N ARG A 197 1.26 -7.36 3.79
CA ARG A 197 2.19 -6.24 3.99
C ARG A 197 1.49 -5.07 4.67
N THR A 198 0.32 -4.69 4.15
CA THR A 198 -0.50 -3.61 4.70
C THR A 198 -1.06 -4.02 6.06
N ALA A 199 -1.49 -5.27 6.23
CA ALA A 199 -1.92 -5.82 7.51
C ALA A 199 -0.80 -5.82 8.55
N ALA A 200 0.45 -6.07 8.16
CA ALA A 200 1.60 -5.97 9.07
C ALA A 200 1.87 -4.52 9.50
N LEU A 201 1.63 -3.53 8.65
CA LEU A 201 1.72 -2.10 9.05
C LEU A 201 0.54 -1.67 9.93
N LEU A 202 -0.66 -2.21 9.68
CA LEU A 202 -1.87 -1.94 10.48
C LEU A 202 -1.84 -2.67 11.83
N GLY A 203 -1.38 -3.92 11.84
CA GLY A 203 -1.19 -4.79 13.02
C GLY A 203 0.12 -4.51 13.75
N GLY A 204 1.11 -3.89 13.08
CA GLY A 204 2.19 -3.13 13.70
C GLY A 204 1.68 -1.84 14.36
N GLY A 205 0.42 -1.48 14.10
CA GLY A 205 -0.38 -0.58 14.95
C GLY A 205 -0.81 -1.21 16.28
N VAL A 206 -0.40 -2.45 16.59
CA VAL A 206 -0.23 -2.89 17.98
C VAL A 206 1.07 -2.25 18.49
N GLY A 207 0.99 -0.97 18.86
CA GLY A 207 1.86 -0.41 19.89
C GLY A 207 3.28 0.05 19.52
N TYR A 208 3.61 0.41 18.28
CA TYR A 208 4.71 1.39 18.09
C TYR A 208 4.15 2.79 18.40
N GLY A 209 4.07 3.09 19.69
CA GLY A 209 3.47 4.31 20.20
C GLY A 209 3.96 5.54 19.44
N ALA A 210 3.02 6.35 18.96
CA ALA A 210 3.24 7.79 18.92
C ALA A 210 3.92 8.17 20.23
N GLY A 211 5.20 8.56 20.15
CA GLY A 211 6.18 8.43 21.24
C GLY A 211 5.57 8.61 22.62
N MET A 212 5.36 7.49 23.31
CA MET A 212 4.91 7.51 24.69
C MET A 212 6.03 8.20 25.47
N GLN A 213 5.70 9.33 26.06
CA GLN A 213 6.65 10.08 26.85
C GLN A 213 6.50 9.69 28.31
N GLY A 214 7.63 9.61 28.98
CA GLY A 214 7.68 9.36 30.42
C GLY A 214 8.77 10.20 31.05
N THR A 215 8.71 10.27 32.36
CA THR A 215 9.70 10.94 33.20
C THR A 215 10.47 9.87 33.96
N VAL A 216 11.80 9.95 33.96
CA VAL A 216 12.64 8.98 34.69
C VAL A 216 12.34 9.08 36.19
N ALA A 217 11.75 8.02 36.76
CA ALA A 217 11.41 7.90 38.18
C ALA A 217 12.52 7.20 38.96
N THR A 218 13.23 6.25 38.35
CA THR A 218 14.46 5.68 38.88
C THR A 218 15.40 5.28 37.74
N TYR A 219 16.70 5.28 38.01
CA TYR A 219 17.72 4.76 37.09
C TYR A 219 18.91 4.24 37.89
N ASP A 220 19.29 2.99 37.66
CA ASP A 220 20.49 2.36 38.21
C ASP A 220 21.56 2.29 37.12
N ALA A 221 22.67 2.99 37.34
CA ALA A 221 23.77 3.05 36.38
C ALA A 221 24.59 1.74 36.30
N SER A 222 24.56 0.91 37.35
CA SER A 222 25.27 -0.37 37.40
C SER A 222 24.56 -1.45 36.59
N THR A 223 23.23 -1.49 36.66
CA THR A 223 22.40 -2.44 35.89
C THR A 223 21.89 -1.84 34.58
N ARG A 224 22.03 -0.53 34.38
CA ARG A 224 21.54 0.24 33.23
C ARG A 224 20.02 0.11 33.01
N SER A 225 19.28 -0.15 34.08
CA SER A 225 17.81 -0.30 34.08
C SER A 225 17.14 0.72 35.00
N GLY A 226 15.82 0.84 34.92
CA GLY A 226 15.10 1.77 35.78
C GLY A 226 13.60 1.75 35.57
N VAL A 227 12.92 2.74 36.12
CA VAL A 227 11.47 2.93 36.03
C VAL A 227 11.18 4.32 35.46
N LEU A 228 10.23 4.38 34.55
CA LEU A 228 9.67 5.61 34.00
C LEU A 228 8.27 5.81 34.57
N LEU A 229 7.91 7.04 34.90
CA LEU A 229 6.56 7.44 35.21
C LEU A 229 5.91 8.00 33.94
N LEU A 230 4.84 7.38 33.48
CA LEU A 230 4.08 7.83 32.32
C LEU A 230 3.17 9.01 32.68
N ASP A 231 2.68 9.72 31.66
CA ASP A 231 1.82 10.90 31.85
C ASP A 231 0.47 10.56 32.51
N ASP A 232 0.04 9.30 32.47
CA ASP A 232 -1.14 8.78 33.18
C ASP A 232 -0.86 8.33 34.63
N GLY A 233 0.38 8.49 35.10
CA GLY A 233 0.82 8.08 36.43
C GLY A 233 1.25 6.61 36.55
N THR A 234 1.24 5.85 35.45
CA THR A 234 1.67 4.45 35.46
C THR A 234 3.19 4.35 35.57
N GLU A 235 3.68 3.48 36.46
CA GLU A 235 5.09 3.11 36.52
C GLU A 235 5.42 2.04 35.47
N LEU A 236 6.47 2.28 34.70
CA LEU A 236 6.92 1.42 33.63
C LEU A 236 8.41 1.07 33.81
N PRO A 237 8.75 -0.19 34.15
CA PRO A 237 10.14 -0.63 34.15
C PRO A 237 10.71 -0.71 32.73
N PHE A 238 12.01 -0.42 32.59
CA PHE A 238 12.76 -0.69 31.37
C PHE A 238 14.05 -1.48 31.67
N PRO A 239 14.37 -2.49 30.84
CA PRO A 239 15.57 -3.29 30.99
C PRO A 239 16.82 -2.64 30.37
N ALA A 240 18.01 -3.14 30.74
CA ALA A 240 19.30 -2.68 30.20
C ALA A 240 19.34 -2.62 28.67
N ARG A 241 18.82 -3.66 28.01
CA ARG A 241 18.73 -3.74 26.53
C ARG A 241 18.05 -2.54 25.89
N ALA A 242 17.04 -1.97 26.55
CA ALA A 242 16.30 -0.82 26.04
C ALA A 242 17.07 0.49 26.19
N PHE A 243 17.83 0.61 27.26
CA PHE A 243 18.75 1.72 27.46
C PHE A 243 19.93 1.65 26.47
N ASP A 244 20.48 0.46 26.24
CA ASP A 244 21.61 0.26 25.34
C ASP A 244 21.27 0.59 23.88
N ALA A 245 20.04 0.30 23.46
CA ALA A 245 19.54 0.64 22.13
C ALA A 245 19.40 2.16 21.86
N SER A 246 19.53 3.01 22.89
CA SER A 246 19.31 4.46 22.78
C SER A 246 20.56 5.28 22.43
N GLY A 247 21.76 4.71 22.60
CA GLY A 247 23.03 5.44 22.52
C GLY A 247 23.28 6.40 23.69
N LEU A 248 22.40 6.43 24.71
CA LEU A 248 22.57 7.25 25.90
C LEU A 248 23.65 6.68 26.82
N ARG A 249 24.35 7.60 27.50
CA ARG A 249 25.37 7.25 28.51
C ARG A 249 24.82 7.22 29.92
N LEU A 250 23.80 8.04 30.22
CA LEU A 250 23.19 8.16 31.54
C LEU A 250 21.76 8.71 31.41
N LEU A 251 20.90 8.39 32.37
CA LEU A 251 19.62 9.07 32.62
C LEU A 251 19.64 9.79 33.98
N ARG A 252 18.94 10.92 34.06
CA ARG A 252 18.74 11.66 35.30
C ARG A 252 17.30 11.50 35.77
N LEU A 253 17.11 11.47 37.09
CA LEU A 253 15.78 11.56 37.70
C LEU A 253 15.06 12.82 37.18
N GLY A 254 13.78 12.69 36.85
CA GLY A 254 12.97 13.79 36.32
C GLY A 254 13.19 14.09 34.83
N GLN A 255 14.08 13.35 34.15
CA GLN A 255 14.35 13.57 32.72
C GLN A 255 13.20 13.06 31.86
N ARG A 256 12.76 13.87 30.90
CA ARG A 256 11.78 13.46 29.89
C ARG A 256 12.43 12.59 28.82
N VAL A 257 11.80 11.46 28.53
CA VAL A 257 12.24 10.48 27.55
C VAL A 257 11.08 10.03 26.67
N ARG A 258 11.39 9.52 25.47
CA ARG A 258 10.48 8.78 24.60
C ARG A 258 10.72 7.29 24.78
N ILE A 259 9.66 6.52 24.65
CA ILE A 259 9.64 5.08 24.93
C ILE A 259 9.12 4.36 23.69
N GLU A 260 9.85 3.32 23.28
CA GLU A 260 9.40 2.38 22.27
C GLU A 260 9.20 1.01 22.91
N ARG A 261 8.10 0.36 22.52
CA ARG A 261 7.76 -1.00 22.97
C ARG A 261 7.67 -1.94 21.78
N ASP A 262 7.92 -3.22 22.02
CA ASP A 262 7.65 -4.26 21.03
C ASP A 262 6.18 -4.73 21.06
N ALA A 263 5.87 -5.71 20.21
CA ALA A 263 4.54 -6.31 20.10
C ALA A 263 4.08 -7.05 21.37
N ALA A 264 4.99 -7.40 22.29
CA ALA A 264 4.66 -7.98 23.59
C ALA A 264 4.44 -6.91 24.68
N GLY A 265 4.61 -5.63 24.36
CA GLY A 265 4.48 -4.51 25.29
C GLY A 265 5.75 -4.23 26.10
N GLU A 266 6.85 -4.93 25.80
CA GLU A 266 8.13 -4.75 26.48
C GLU A 266 8.85 -3.50 25.98
N VAL A 267 9.48 -2.74 26.88
CA VAL A 267 10.27 -1.57 26.49
C VAL A 267 11.52 -2.04 25.74
N VAL A 268 11.68 -1.57 24.51
CA VAL A 268 12.81 -1.91 23.63
C VAL A 268 13.74 -0.73 23.37
N ARG A 269 13.29 0.51 23.61
CA ARG A 269 14.16 1.69 23.48
C ARG A 269 13.70 2.86 24.34
N VAL A 270 14.65 3.59 24.94
CA VAL A 270 14.40 4.83 25.70
C VAL A 270 15.26 5.97 25.17
N THR A 271 14.71 6.96 24.47
CA THR A 271 15.47 8.04 23.81
C THR A 271 15.15 9.42 24.37
N LEU A 272 16.00 10.41 24.10
CA LEU A 272 15.66 11.81 24.38
C LEU A 272 14.76 12.37 23.28
N PRO A 273 13.77 13.22 23.60
CA PRO A 273 12.88 13.81 22.60
C PRO A 273 13.58 14.60 21.49
N THR A 274 14.81 15.06 21.73
CA THR A 274 15.65 15.85 20.82
C THR A 274 16.57 15.03 19.93
N MET A 275 16.69 13.72 20.16
CA MET A 275 17.49 12.80 19.34
C MET A 275 16.53 11.95 18.50
N ALA A 276 16.20 12.43 17.29
CA ALA A 276 15.44 11.68 16.29
C ALA A 276 16.37 11.22 15.17
#